data_AF-A0A2S5Z6Y5-F1
#
_entry.id   AF-A0A2S5Z6Y5-F1
#
_cell.length_a   1.000
_cell.length_b   1.000
_cell.length_c   1.000
_cell.angle_alpha   90.00
_cell.angle_beta   90.00
_cell.angle_gamma   90.00
#
_symmetry.space_group_name_H-M   'P 1'
#
loop_
_entity.id
_entity.type
_entity.pdbx_description
1 polymer ?
#
loop_
_entity_poly.entity_id
_entity_poly.type
_entity_poly.pdbx_seq_one_letter_code
_entity_poly.pdbx_strand_id
1 'polypeptide(L)' 'MAVQQNRKTRSKRGMRRSHDALSAAALSTDATTGEVHRRHHVSPDGFYRGKQVIEARDE' A
#
# COMPACT_ATOMS: atom_id res chain seq x y z
N MET A 1 27.17 24.38 20.09
CA MET A 1 26.46 23.11 19.81
C MET A 1 25.09 23.18 20.46
N ALA A 2 24.00 22.95 19.74
CA ALA A 2 22.66 23.03 20.33
C ALA A 2 22.30 21.68 20.97
N VAL A 3 21.94 21.70 22.25
CA VAL A 3 21.50 20.52 22.99
C VAL A 3 20.18 20.82 23.68
N GLN A 4 19.32 19.81 23.81
CA GLN A 4 18.11 19.97 24.62
C GLN A 4 18.49 20.04 26.11
N GLN A 5 17.86 20.95 26.85
CA GLN A 5 18.04 21.02 28.30
C GLN A 5 17.31 19.88 29.02
N ASN A 6 16.10 19.53 28.57
CA ASN A 6 15.20 18.59 29.24
C ASN A 6 14.70 17.48 28.31
N ARG A 7 14.34 16.34 28.89
CA ARG A 7 13.70 15.23 28.17
C ARG A 7 12.28 15.60 27.75
N LYS A 8 11.92 15.36 26.49
CA LYS A 8 10.55 15.53 25.99
C LYS A 8 9.61 14.47 26.60
N THR A 9 8.41 14.87 26.99
CA THR A 9 7.39 13.97 27.55
C THR A 9 6.92 12.93 26.52
N ARG A 10 6.41 11.79 26.99
CA ARG A 10 5.86 10.74 26.11
C ARG A 10 4.71 11.26 25.26
N SER A 11 3.85 12.13 25.81
CA SER A 11 2.73 12.77 25.10
C SER A 11 3.23 13.62 23.91
N LYS A 12 4.22 14.51 24.13
CA LYS A 12 4.78 15.32 23.03
C LYS A 12 5.45 14.49 21.94
N ARG A 13 6.10 13.38 22.31
CA ARG A 13 6.65 12.43 21.34
C ARG A 13 5.52 11.73 20.56
N GLY A 14 4.45 11.31 21.24
CA GLY A 14 3.29 10.67 20.62
C GLY A 14 2.59 11.58 19.61
N MET A 15 2.31 12.83 20.00
CA MET A 15 1.74 13.86 19.12
C MET A 15 2.63 14.17 17.92
N ARG A 16 3.97 14.15 18.10
CA ARG A 16 4.87 14.33 16.96
C ARG A 16 4.80 13.16 15.98
N ARG A 17 4.66 11.93 16.49
CA ARG A 17 4.59 10.69 15.69
C ARG A 17 3.17 10.32 15.24
N SER A 18 2.16 11.14 15.52
CA SER A 18 0.76 10.82 15.20
C SER A 18 0.52 10.73 13.69
N HIS A 19 1.39 11.33 12.89
CA HIS A 19 1.32 11.34 11.44
C HIS A 19 2.30 10.36 10.77
N ASP A 20 3.06 9.57 11.54
CA ASP A 20 4.07 8.62 11.01
C ASP A 20 3.44 7.30 10.52
N ALA A 21 2.12 7.23 10.40
CA ALA A 21 1.42 6.03 9.94
C ALA A 21 1.55 5.84 8.43
N LEU A 22 1.74 4.60 7.98
CA LEU A 22 1.73 4.25 6.56
C LEU A 22 0.28 4.11 6.06
N SER A 23 0.04 4.52 4.82
CA SER A 23 -1.24 4.29 4.12
C SER A 23 -1.25 2.93 3.43
N ALA A 24 -2.40 2.25 3.48
CA ALA A 24 -2.62 1.02 2.72
C ALA A 24 -2.83 1.32 1.23
N ALA A 25 -2.39 0.42 0.36
CA ALA A 25 -2.66 0.51 -1.07
C ALA A 25 -4.14 0.16 -1.36
N ALA A 26 -4.71 0.78 -2.40
CA ALA A 26 -6.04 0.44 -2.88
C ALA A 26 -5.99 -0.87 -3.68
N LEU A 27 -6.65 -1.91 -3.15
CA LEU A 27 -6.76 -3.22 -3.76
C LEU A 27 -8.18 -3.44 -4.30
N SER A 28 -8.28 -4.15 -5.42
CA SER A 28 -9.53 -4.54 -6.05
C SER A 28 -9.46 -6.02 -6.39
N THR A 29 -10.61 -6.67 -6.46
CA THR A 29 -10.71 -8.05 -6.95
C THR A 29 -11.03 -8.02 -8.44
N ASP A 30 -10.33 -8.84 -9.23
CA ASP A 30 -10.67 -9.02 -10.65
C ASP A 30 -11.95 -9.86 -10.78
N ALA A 31 -12.82 -9.47 -11.71
CA ALA A 31 -14.14 -10.07 -11.83
C ALA A 31 -14.13 -11.46 -12.51
N THR A 32 -13.08 -11.79 -13.25
CA THR A 32 -13.00 -13.02 -14.03
C THR A 32 -12.18 -14.09 -13.31
N THR A 33 -11.04 -13.69 -12.74
CA THR A 33 -10.11 -14.60 -12.04
C THR A 33 -10.37 -14.67 -10.53
N GLY A 34 -11.02 -13.66 -9.95
CA GLY A 34 -11.22 -13.56 -8.50
C GLY A 34 -9.95 -13.17 -7.72
N GLU A 35 -8.84 -12.89 -8.40
CA GLU A 35 -7.58 -12.49 -7.77
C GLU A 35 -7.60 -11.04 -7.27
N VAL A 36 -6.80 -10.76 -6.24
CA VAL A 36 -6.61 -9.39 -5.72
C VAL A 36 -5.47 -8.70 -6.47
N HIS A 37 -5.77 -7.55 -7.06
CA HIS A 37 -4.81 -6.73 -7.78
C HIS A 37 -4.85 -5.27 -7.30
N ARG A 38 -3.81 -4.49 -7.62
CA ARG A 38 -3.85 -3.04 -7.39
C ARG A 38 -4.91 -2.40 -8.28
N ARG A 39 -5.71 -1.50 -7.71
CA ARG A 39 -6.76 -0.81 -8.46
C ARG A 39 -6.17 -0.10 -9.68
N HIS A 40 -6.76 -0.33 -10.86
CA HIS A 40 -6.31 0.15 -12.17
C HIS A 40 -4.99 -0.43 -12.69
N HIS A 41 -4.50 -1.53 -12.11
CA HIS A 41 -3.39 -2.30 -12.64
C HIS A 41 -3.90 -3.64 -13.21
N VAL A 42 -3.11 -4.25 -14.09
CA VAL A 42 -3.32 -5.63 -14.56
C VAL A 42 -3.07 -6.61 -13.41
N SER A 43 -3.88 -7.67 -13.31
CA SER A 43 -3.67 -8.76 -12.35
C SER A 43 -2.41 -9.56 -12.65
N PRO A 44 -1.87 -10.32 -11.67
CA PRO A 44 -0.75 -11.24 -11.89
C PRO A 44 -1.00 -12.21 -13.05
N ASP A 45 -2.21 -12.75 -13.15
CA ASP A 45 -2.66 -13.63 -14.25
C ASP A 45 -2.79 -12.94 -15.62
N GLY A 46 -2.50 -11.64 -15.72
CA GLY A 46 -2.54 -10.89 -16.97
C GLY A 46 -3.92 -10.35 -17.34
N PHE A 47 -4.89 -10.35 -16.42
CA PHE A 47 -6.24 -9.85 -16.66
C PHE A 47 -6.41 -8.38 -16.25
N TYR A 48 -7.20 -7.63 -17.03
CA TYR A 48 -7.65 -6.30 -16.66
C TYR A 48 -9.07 -6.07 -17.17
N ARG A 49 -9.98 -5.70 -16.25
CA ARG A 49 -11.41 -5.51 -16.57
C ARG A 49 -12.02 -6.73 -17.26
N GLY A 50 -11.66 -7.93 -16.80
CA GLY A 50 -12.16 -9.21 -17.32
C GLY A 50 -11.67 -9.61 -18.70
N LYS A 51 -10.64 -8.95 -19.24
CA LYS A 51 -9.98 -9.32 -20.49
C LYS A 51 -8.55 -9.72 -20.21
N GLN A 52 -8.07 -10.77 -20.86
CA GLN A 52 -6.66 -11.14 -20.86
C GLN A 52 -5.90 -10.13 -21.73
N VAL A 53 -4.99 -9.37 -21.11
CA VAL A 53 -4.19 -8.32 -21.77
C VAL A 53 -2.75 -8.78 -21.97
N ILE A 54 -2.29 -9.67 -21.10
CA ILE A 54 -0.97 -10.30 -21.18
C ILE A 54 -1.22 -11.80 -21.26
N GLU A 55 -0.64 -12.47 -22.26
CA GLU A 55 -0.62 -13.94 -22.27
C GLU A 55 0.09 -14.39 -20.99
N ALA A 56 -0.57 -15.27 -20.23
CA ALA A 56 0.02 -15.82 -19.04
C ALA A 56 1.33 -16.49 -19.47
N ARG A 57 2.46 -16.05 -18.89
CA ARG A 57 3.70 -16.77 -19.08
C ARG A 57 3.52 -18.08 -18.32
N ASP A 58 3.36 -19.17 -19.07
CA ASP A 58 3.55 -20.51 -18.54
C ASP A 58 4.91 -20.53 -17.83
N GLU A 59 4.92 -20.93 -16.56
CA GLU A 59 6.14 -21.27 -15.85
C GLU A 59 6.69 -22.62 -16.35
#